data_AF-A0ABD0V221-F1
#
_entry.id   AF-A0ABD0V221-F1
#
_cell.length_a   1.000
_cell.length_b   1.000
_cell.length_c   1.000
_cell.angle_alpha   90.00
_cell.angle_beta   90.00
_cell.angle_gamma   90.00
#
_symmetry.space_group_name_H-M   'P 1'
#
loop_
_entity.id
_entity.type
_entity.pdbx_description
1 polymer ?
#
loop_
_entity_poly.entity_id
_entity_poly.type
_entity_poly.pdbx_seq_one_letter_code
_entity_poly.pdbx_strand_id
1 'polypeptide(L)'
;MSSSSQATMSSEDVDCSSNTKRLHFLLIPLMQQGHMIPMVDLARLLAAHETLVTFATTPVNLNRIRPIINQAAASSLPIRFVELCFPVVDVGLPEGCESVDLLPSVELMLPFLNALSLLRDPLEAHLRIPDKVGWPKPACRISDNLHH
;
A
#
# COMPACT_ATOMS: atom_id res chain seq x y z
N MET A 1 73.59 7.67 4.84
CA MET A 1 72.53 8.36 5.58
C MET A 1 71.32 8.41 4.66
N SER A 2 70.50 7.38 4.77
CA SER A 2 69.30 7.17 3.98
C SER A 2 68.14 7.92 4.61
N SER A 3 67.43 8.74 3.84
CA SER A 3 66.08 9.19 4.20
C SER A 3 65.24 9.27 2.94
N SER A 4 64.55 8.16 2.65
CA SER A 4 63.42 8.11 1.74
C SER A 4 62.17 8.42 2.57
N SER A 5 61.54 9.57 2.33
CA SER A 5 60.25 9.91 2.94
C SER A 5 59.15 9.17 2.19
N GLN A 6 58.54 8.17 2.82
CA GLN A 6 57.33 7.50 2.32
C GLN A 6 56.15 8.46 2.45
N ALA A 7 55.45 8.68 1.33
CA ALA A 7 54.15 9.30 1.31
C ALA A 7 53.13 8.33 1.90
N THR A 8 52.44 8.76 2.96
CA THR A 8 51.34 8.04 3.57
C THR A 8 50.13 8.11 2.64
N MET A 9 49.84 7.00 1.93
CA MET A 9 48.54 6.79 1.28
C MET A 9 47.51 6.49 2.37
N SER A 10 46.69 7.47 2.72
CA SER A 10 45.43 7.21 3.40
C SER A 10 44.46 6.65 2.37
N SER A 11 44.15 5.37 2.48
CA SER A 11 43.01 4.74 1.83
C SER A 11 41.74 5.44 2.32
N GLU A 12 41.22 6.36 1.52
CA GLU A 12 39.83 6.77 1.64
C GLU A 12 38.99 5.57 1.18
N ASP A 13 38.58 4.76 2.15
CA ASP A 13 37.49 3.82 1.97
C ASP A 13 36.26 4.65 1.55
N VAL A 14 35.94 4.58 0.26
CA VAL A 14 34.67 5.07 -0.26
C VAL A 14 33.60 4.20 0.39
N ASP A 15 33.02 4.71 1.47
CA ASP A 15 31.79 4.18 2.05
C ASP A 15 30.69 4.25 0.99
N CYS A 16 30.57 3.18 0.21
CA CYS A 16 29.42 2.96 -0.65
C CYS A 16 28.24 2.44 0.19
N SER A 17 27.99 3.08 1.34
CA SER A 17 26.67 3.05 1.95
C SER A 17 25.75 3.88 1.07
N SER A 18 25.43 3.34 -0.12
CA SER A 18 24.27 3.81 -0.86
C SER A 18 23.10 3.68 0.10
N ASN A 19 22.66 4.79 0.66
CA ASN A 19 21.46 4.89 1.46
C ASN A 19 20.29 4.66 0.48
N THR A 20 20.10 3.39 0.08
CA THR A 20 19.09 2.98 -0.87
C THR A 20 17.76 3.18 -0.19
N LYS A 21 17.15 4.34 -0.43
CA LYS A 21 15.80 4.64 0.02
C LYS A 21 14.90 3.53 -0.48
N ARG A 22 14.32 2.77 0.46
CA ARG A 22 13.37 1.70 0.11
C ARG A 22 12.24 2.30 -0.70
N LEU A 23 11.94 1.69 -1.85
CA LEU A 23 10.79 2.08 -2.66
C LEU A 23 9.51 1.79 -1.89
N HIS A 24 8.55 2.71 -1.97
CA HIS A 24 7.23 2.55 -1.36
C HIS A 24 6.17 2.42 -2.45
N PHE A 25 5.41 1.33 -2.43
CA PHE A 25 4.31 1.05 -3.34
C PHE A 25 2.98 1.29 -2.63
N LEU A 26 2.06 1.93 -3.33
CA LEU A 26 0.66 2.04 -2.94
C LEU A 26 -0.18 1.13 -3.82
N LEU A 27 -0.88 0.17 -3.22
CA LEU A 27 -1.81 -0.73 -3.89
C LEU A 27 -3.25 -0.29 -3.60
N ILE A 28 -4.05 -0.16 -4.66
CA ILE A 28 -5.46 0.24 -4.62
C ILE A 28 -6.28 -0.78 -5.42
N PRO A 29 -6.62 -1.94 -4.83
CA PRO A 29 -7.46 -2.92 -5.49
C PRO A 29 -8.89 -2.42 -5.66
N LEU A 30 -9.61 -2.96 -6.64
CA LEU A 30 -11.07 -2.97 -6.60
C LEU A 30 -11.52 -3.81 -5.40
N MET A 31 -12.54 -3.34 -4.67
CA MET A 31 -13.08 -4.03 -3.49
C MET A 31 -13.95 -5.23 -3.88
N GLN A 32 -13.36 -6.18 -4.59
CA GLN A 32 -13.92 -7.45 -5.01
C GLN A 32 -12.89 -8.54 -4.74
N GLN A 33 -13.31 -9.67 -4.20
CA GLN A 33 -12.41 -10.73 -3.74
C GLN A 33 -11.40 -11.18 -4.82
N GLY A 34 -11.81 -11.29 -6.07
CA GLY A 34 -10.99 -11.69 -7.22
C GLY A 34 -9.89 -10.69 -7.58
N HIS A 35 -10.01 -9.41 -7.17
CA HIS A 35 -8.97 -8.39 -7.32
C HIS A 35 -8.13 -8.24 -6.04
N MET A 36 -8.80 -8.29 -4.88
CA MET A 36 -8.12 -8.09 -3.60
C MET A 36 -7.11 -9.20 -3.28
N ILE A 37 -7.45 -10.47 -3.48
CA ILE A 37 -6.55 -11.58 -3.14
C ILE A 37 -5.25 -11.48 -3.96
N PRO A 38 -5.27 -11.38 -5.31
CA PRO A 38 -4.05 -11.21 -6.08
C PRO A 38 -3.25 -9.96 -5.71
N MET A 39 -3.92 -8.85 -5.38
CA MET A 39 -3.23 -7.64 -4.93
C MET A 39 -2.54 -7.83 -3.58
N VAL A 40 -3.11 -8.61 -2.65
CA VAL A 40 -2.42 -8.95 -1.40
C VAL A 40 -1.21 -9.85 -1.67
N ASP A 41 -1.32 -10.81 -2.57
CA ASP A 41 -0.18 -11.65 -2.96
C ASP A 41 0.93 -10.80 -3.62
N LEU A 42 0.56 -9.85 -4.48
CA LEU A 42 1.49 -8.87 -5.04
C LEU A 42 2.14 -8.00 -3.95
N ALA A 43 1.38 -7.53 -2.96
CA ALA A 43 1.91 -6.79 -1.82
C ALA A 43 2.99 -7.60 -1.09
N ARG A 44 2.76 -8.90 -0.90
CA ARG A 44 3.72 -9.81 -0.24
C ARG A 44 4.97 -10.01 -1.08
N LEU A 45 4.83 -10.20 -2.38
CA LEU A 45 5.96 -10.32 -3.30
C LEU A 45 6.83 -9.06 -3.27
N LEU A 46 6.21 -7.87 -3.40
CA LEU A 46 6.92 -6.60 -3.33
C LEU A 46 7.63 -6.43 -1.98
N ALA A 47 6.94 -6.68 -0.87
CA ALA A 47 7.50 -6.51 0.47
C ALA A 47 8.63 -7.50 0.79
N ALA A 48 8.61 -8.70 0.18
CA ALA A 48 9.69 -9.68 0.30
C ALA A 48 10.99 -9.23 -0.41
N HIS A 49 10.90 -8.29 -1.34
CA HIS A 49 12.04 -7.68 -2.06
C HIS A 49 12.45 -6.33 -1.48
N GLU A 50 12.40 -6.19 -0.15
CA GLU A 50 12.87 -5.01 0.61
C GLU A 50 12.18 -3.68 0.28
N THR A 51 11.00 -3.74 -0.35
CA THR A 51 10.16 -2.56 -0.60
C THR A 51 9.14 -2.38 0.52
N LEU A 52 8.59 -1.18 0.64
CA LEU A 52 7.50 -0.86 1.55
C LEU A 52 6.19 -0.91 0.79
N VAL A 53 5.12 -1.42 1.39
CA VAL A 53 3.81 -1.49 0.73
C VAL A 53 2.72 -0.93 1.62
N THR A 54 1.95 0.02 1.08
CA THR A 54 0.66 0.44 1.65
C THR A 54 -0.47 -0.13 0.79
N PHE A 55 -1.41 -0.80 1.43
CA PHE A 55 -2.59 -1.37 0.81
C PHE A 55 -3.82 -0.60 1.24
N ALA A 56 -4.47 0.11 0.31
CA ALA A 56 -5.69 0.86 0.58
C ALA A 56 -6.92 -0.06 0.48
N THR A 57 -7.76 -0.05 1.51
CA THR A 57 -9.01 -0.81 1.52
C THR A 57 -10.01 -0.17 2.48
N THR A 58 -11.07 -0.89 2.83
CA THR A 58 -12.14 -0.42 3.72
C THR A 58 -12.30 -1.39 4.90
N PRO A 59 -12.92 -0.98 6.02
CA PRO A 59 -13.03 -1.82 7.21
C PRO A 59 -13.66 -3.20 6.96
N VAL A 60 -14.74 -3.28 6.17
CA VAL A 60 -15.41 -4.57 5.88
C VAL A 60 -14.50 -5.47 5.04
N ASN A 61 -13.84 -4.92 4.03
CA ASN A 61 -12.93 -5.69 3.19
C ASN A 61 -11.68 -6.14 3.95
N LEU A 62 -11.11 -5.27 4.78
CA LEU A 62 -9.97 -5.60 5.62
C LEU A 62 -10.27 -6.79 6.54
N ASN A 63 -11.47 -6.80 7.14
CA ASN A 63 -11.90 -7.92 7.97
C ASN A 63 -12.06 -9.22 7.16
N ARG A 64 -12.54 -9.15 5.92
CA ARG A 64 -12.67 -10.32 5.02
C ARG A 64 -11.33 -10.92 4.63
N ILE A 65 -10.29 -10.10 4.44
CA ILE A 65 -8.93 -10.56 4.11
C ILE A 65 -8.04 -10.79 5.34
N ARG A 66 -8.56 -10.64 6.56
CA ARG A 66 -7.81 -10.75 7.82
C ARG A 66 -6.95 -12.02 7.95
N PRO A 67 -7.39 -13.23 7.52
CA PRO A 67 -6.52 -14.40 7.56
C PRO A 67 -5.23 -14.22 6.75
N ILE A 68 -5.31 -13.54 5.61
CA ILE A 68 -4.17 -13.27 4.72
C ILE A 68 -3.24 -12.23 5.36
N ILE A 69 -3.81 -11.19 6.00
CA ILE A 69 -3.07 -10.18 6.77
C ILE A 69 -2.28 -10.81 7.90
N ASN A 70 -2.91 -11.68 8.68
CA ASN A 70 -2.27 -12.35 9.81
C ASN A 70 -1.07 -13.19 9.36
N GLN A 71 -1.18 -13.84 8.19
CA GLN A 71 -0.08 -14.60 7.62
C GLN A 71 1.09 -13.70 7.17
N ALA A 72 0.79 -12.53 6.60
CA ALA A 72 1.83 -11.55 6.25
C ALA A 72 2.54 -10.98 7.49
N ALA A 73 1.79 -10.70 8.56
CA ALA A 73 2.34 -10.22 9.83
C ALA A 73 3.29 -11.25 10.47
N ALA A 74 2.97 -12.54 10.41
CA ALA A 74 3.86 -13.61 10.87
C ALA A 74 5.21 -13.65 10.13
N SER A 75 5.26 -13.11 8.90
CA SER A 75 6.47 -13.04 8.08
C SER A 75 7.26 -11.73 8.27
N SER A 76 6.81 -10.83 9.15
CA SER A 76 7.44 -9.52 9.40
C SER A 76 7.65 -8.66 8.13
N LEU A 77 6.78 -8.85 7.13
CA LEU A 77 6.85 -8.09 5.89
C LEU A 77 6.38 -6.64 6.14
N PRO A 78 7.05 -5.62 5.55
CA PRO A 78 6.68 -4.21 5.68
C PRO A 78 5.45 -3.86 4.84
N ILE A 79 4.28 -4.39 5.24
CA ILE A 79 2.98 -4.10 4.63
C ILE A 79 2.11 -3.38 5.66
N ARG A 80 1.54 -2.25 5.27
CA ARG A 80 0.55 -1.50 6.06
C ARG A 80 -0.77 -1.45 5.32
N PHE A 81 -1.85 -1.38 6.07
CA PHE A 81 -3.19 -1.24 5.54
C PHE A 81 -3.74 0.14 5.90
N VAL A 82 -4.35 0.80 4.92
CA VAL A 82 -5.08 2.06 5.11
C VAL A 82 -6.56 1.75 4.97
N GLU A 83 -7.29 1.96 6.06
CA GLU A 83 -8.74 1.80 6.12
C GLU A 83 -9.41 3.14 5.77
N LEU A 84 -10.07 3.17 4.61
CA LEU A 84 -10.86 4.29 4.15
C LEU A 84 -12.33 4.04 4.51
N CYS A 85 -12.98 5.04 5.09
CA CYS A 85 -14.41 4.99 5.35
C CYS A 85 -15.16 4.90 4.02
N PHE A 86 -15.94 3.85 3.80
CA PHE A 86 -16.69 3.67 2.57
C PHE A 86 -18.00 4.47 2.61
N PRO A 87 -18.28 5.35 1.63
CA PRO A 87 -19.38 6.31 1.70
C PRO A 87 -20.72 5.69 1.30
N VAL A 88 -21.15 4.61 1.99
CA VAL A 88 -22.40 3.87 1.67
C VAL A 88 -23.63 4.78 1.66
N VAL A 89 -23.75 5.70 2.62
CA VAL A 89 -24.91 6.59 2.77
C VAL A 89 -25.00 7.57 1.60
N ASP A 90 -23.86 8.13 1.18
CA ASP A 90 -23.82 9.20 0.17
C ASP A 90 -24.27 8.71 -1.22
N VAL A 91 -24.18 7.40 -1.47
CA VAL A 91 -24.57 6.78 -2.73
C VAL A 91 -25.81 5.89 -2.64
N GLY A 92 -26.45 5.81 -1.46
CA GLY A 92 -27.66 5.00 -1.26
C GLY A 92 -27.42 3.49 -1.24
N LEU A 93 -26.22 3.04 -0.84
CA LEU A 93 -25.93 1.63 -0.62
C LEU A 93 -26.39 1.17 0.76
N PRO A 94 -26.80 -0.11 0.91
CA PRO A 94 -27.05 -0.69 2.21
C PRO A 94 -25.80 -0.72 3.08
N GLU A 95 -25.99 -0.68 4.41
CA GLU A 95 -24.89 -0.80 5.37
C GLU A 95 -24.10 -2.10 5.15
N GLY A 96 -22.78 -2.02 5.25
CA GLY A 96 -21.88 -3.15 5.05
C GLY A 96 -21.59 -3.52 3.59
N CYS A 97 -22.21 -2.86 2.61
CA CYS A 97 -21.98 -3.10 1.18
C CYS A 97 -20.71 -2.39 0.66
N GLU A 98 -19.56 -2.67 1.26
CA GLU A 98 -18.26 -2.11 0.85
C GLU A 98 -17.54 -2.99 -0.18
N SER A 99 -18.12 -4.13 -0.56
CA SER A 99 -17.56 -5.05 -1.55
C SER A 99 -18.57 -5.39 -2.63
N VAL A 100 -18.11 -5.56 -3.87
CA VAL A 100 -18.94 -6.05 -4.99
C VAL A 100 -19.61 -7.37 -4.61
N ASP A 101 -18.90 -8.24 -3.89
CA ASP A 101 -19.41 -9.57 -3.48
C ASP A 101 -20.54 -9.48 -2.42
N LEU A 102 -20.78 -8.31 -1.84
CA LEU A 102 -21.79 -8.06 -0.81
C LEU A 102 -23.01 -7.30 -1.34
N LEU A 103 -23.01 -6.92 -2.63
CA LEU A 103 -24.14 -6.21 -3.22
C LEU A 103 -25.36 -7.15 -3.33
N PRO A 104 -26.53 -6.76 -2.80
CA PRO A 104 -27.73 -7.60 -2.84
C PRO A 104 -28.36 -7.68 -4.25
N SER A 105 -28.02 -6.76 -5.16
CA SER A 105 -28.47 -6.79 -6.55
C SER A 105 -27.48 -6.08 -7.49
N VAL A 106 -27.54 -6.42 -8.77
CA VAL A 106 -26.71 -5.82 -9.83
C VAL A 106 -27.03 -4.33 -10.04
N GLU A 107 -28.24 -3.88 -9.71
CA GLU A 107 -28.66 -2.48 -9.84
C GLU A 107 -27.83 -1.54 -8.95
N LEU A 108 -27.26 -2.06 -7.87
CA LEU A 108 -26.40 -1.31 -6.95
C LEU A 108 -24.94 -1.19 -7.41
N MET A 109 -24.59 -1.78 -8.56
CA MET A 109 -23.24 -1.66 -9.13
C MET A 109 -22.86 -0.21 -9.45
N LEU A 110 -23.78 0.58 -10.01
CA LEU A 110 -23.49 2.00 -10.32
C LEU A 110 -23.30 2.84 -9.05
N PRO A 111 -24.19 2.78 -8.05
CA PRO A 111 -23.93 3.36 -6.72
C PRO A 111 -22.58 2.97 -6.13
N PHE A 112 -22.21 1.69 -6.24
CA PHE A 112 -20.92 1.19 -5.77
C PHE A 112 -19.73 1.82 -6.49
N LEU A 113 -19.76 1.91 -7.81
CA LEU A 113 -18.70 2.56 -8.58
C LEU A 113 -18.58 4.05 -8.22
N ASN A 114 -19.70 4.74 -8.02
CA ASN A 114 -19.69 6.13 -7.55
C ASN A 114 -19.03 6.28 -6.17
N ALA A 115 -19.27 5.33 -5.25
CA ALA A 115 -18.63 5.35 -3.94
C ALA A 115 -17.11 5.19 -4.02
N LEU A 116 -16.59 4.42 -4.98
CA LEU A 116 -15.14 4.26 -5.17
C LEU A 116 -14.48 5.59 -5.53
N SER A 117 -15.08 6.40 -6.42
CA SER A 117 -14.54 7.71 -6.78
C SER A 117 -14.45 8.68 -5.60
N LEU A 118 -15.37 8.58 -4.64
CA LEU A 118 -15.36 9.38 -3.41
C LEU A 118 -14.23 9.01 -2.44
N LEU A 119 -13.57 7.86 -2.61
CA LEU A 119 -12.43 7.45 -1.78
C LEU A 119 -11.11 8.15 -2.13
N ARG A 120 -11.06 8.85 -3.27
CA ARG A 120 -9.85 9.56 -3.72
C ARG A 120 -9.37 10.58 -2.69
N ASP A 121 -10.23 11.52 -2.30
CA ASP A 121 -9.85 12.61 -1.42
C ASP A 121 -9.42 12.13 -0.03
N PRO A 122 -10.15 11.19 0.63
CA PRO A 122 -9.68 10.56 1.88
C PRO A 122 -8.32 9.90 1.75
N LEU A 123 -8.06 9.18 0.66
CA LEU A 123 -6.77 8.52 0.42
C LEU A 123 -5.65 9.56 0.23
N GLU A 124 -5.88 10.58 -0.60
CA GLU A 124 -4.89 11.65 -0.79
C GLU A 124 -4.58 12.39 0.50
N ALA A 125 -5.61 12.71 1.30
CA ALA A 125 -5.44 13.35 2.60
C ALA A 125 -4.57 12.49 3.52
N HIS A 126 -4.81 11.17 3.56
CA HIS A 126 -3.99 10.23 4.32
C HIS A 126 -2.52 10.26 3.87
N LEU A 127 -2.25 10.25 2.55
CA LEU A 127 -0.90 10.22 2.00
C LEU A 127 -0.14 11.56 2.13
N ARG A 128 -0.84 12.67 2.36
CA ARG A 128 -0.21 13.99 2.61
C ARG A 128 0.38 14.08 4.02
N ILE A 129 -0.19 13.35 4.98
CA ILE A 129 0.28 13.33 6.36
C ILE A 129 1.65 12.62 6.40
N PRO A 130 2.70 13.25 6.95
CA PRO A 130 3.99 12.59 7.10
C PRO A 130 3.87 11.30 7.93
N ASP A 131 4.47 10.22 7.44
CA ASP A 131 4.45 8.94 8.15
C ASP A 131 5.23 9.05 9.47
N LYS A 132 4.61 8.62 10.58
CA LYS A 132 5.21 8.71 11.91
C LYS A 132 6.47 7.85 12.08
N VAL A 133 6.62 6.82 11.25
CA VAL A 133 7.74 5.86 11.28
C VAL A 133 8.75 6.18 10.15
N GLY A 134 8.54 7.28 9.42
CA GLY A 134 9.45 7.76 8.38
C GLY A 134 9.37 7.00 7.06
N TRP A 135 8.27 6.29 6.77
CA TRP A 135 8.08 5.76 5.41
C TRP A 135 8.05 6.91 4.39
N PRO A 136 8.81 6.83 3.28
CA PRO A 136 8.76 7.83 2.22
C PRO A 136 7.37 7.84 1.58
N LYS A 137 7.03 8.90 0.83
CA LYS A 137 5.81 8.89 0.01
C LYS A 137 5.86 7.76 -1.02
N PRO A 138 4.71 7.18 -1.42
CA PRO A 138 4.68 6.17 -2.47
C PRO A 138 5.35 6.68 -3.76
N ALA A 139 6.27 5.89 -4.29
CA ALA A 139 6.95 6.15 -5.56
C ALA A 139 6.18 5.54 -6.75
N CYS A 140 5.34 4.53 -6.49
CA CYS A 140 4.53 3.86 -7.49
C CYS A 140 3.13 3.57 -6.93
N ARG A 141 2.10 3.79 -7.76
CA ARG A 141 0.71 3.43 -7.50
C ARG A 141 0.31 2.29 -8.43
N ILE A 142 -0.13 1.18 -7.87
CA ILE A 142 -0.70 0.04 -8.59
C ILE A 142 -2.18 0.00 -8.26
N SER A 143 -3.03 0.24 -9.26
CA SER A 143 -4.48 0.32 -9.07
C SER A 143 -5.22 -0.44 -10.15
N ASP A 144 -6.39 -0.97 -9.81
CA ASP A 144 -7.33 -1.46 -10.82
C ASP A 144 -7.83 -0.30 -11.71
N ASN A 145 -8.27 -0.65 -12.92
CA ASN A 145 -8.67 0.31 -13.97
C ASN A 145 -9.97 1.06 -13.66
N LEU A 146 -10.78 0.58 -12.70
CA LEU A 146 -12.09 1.15 -12.36
C LEU A 146 -12.02 2.26 -11.29
N HIS A 147 -10.82 2.61 -10.81
CA HIS A 147 -10.63 3.73 -9.88
C HIS A 147 -10.31 5.01 -10.65
N HIS A 148 -11.29 5.91 -10.80
CA HIS A 148 -11.13 7.24 -11.40
C HIS A 148 -11.58 8.35 -10.46
#